data_AF-A0A8B9RLH1-F1
#
_entry.id   AF-A0A8B9RLH1-F1
#
_cell.length_a   1.000
_cell.length_b   1.000
_cell.length_c   1.000
_cell.angle_alpha   90.00
_cell.angle_beta   90.00
_cell.angle_gamma   90.00
#
_symmetry.space_group_name_H-M   'P 1'
#
loop_
_entity.id
_entity.type
_entity.pdbx_description
1 polymer ?
#
loop_
_entity_poly.entity_id
_entity_poly.type
_entity_poly.pdbx_seq_one_letter_code
_entity_poly.pdbx_strand_id
1 'polypeptide(L)'
;MKELIETERIYVEELLAVLLGYRAEMDNPSLSALLPTSLRNKRDVLFGNMPDIYNFHSRLFLKDLESCLEMPEAVGACFLERKEHFQVYECYCQNKPRSESLWRQFSDCAFFQECQKKLEHKLALDSYLLKPIQRLTKYQLLLKELLKYSSGCERVSELQGALAAMLDLLKSVNDSMHQIAITGYEGELSDLGRVLMQGSFSVWIGHKKGPTRMKDLTRFKPMQRHLFLYERALLFCKRREEHGENADKTPSYSFKHCLKMSAVGITENVKGDVKKFEIWYSGREEVYVVQAPSVEVKLAWLNEMRKILTNQQKILKGLFYTNQDKLF
;
A
#
# COMPACT_ATOMS: atom_id res chain seq x y z
N MET A 1 -25.83 -7.31 -5.10
CA MET A 1 -25.12 -8.43 -5.76
C MET A 1 -25.06 -8.27 -7.27
N LYS A 2 -26.20 -8.12 -7.97
CA LYS A 2 -26.24 -7.96 -9.44
C LYS A 2 -25.30 -6.86 -9.96
N GLU A 3 -25.30 -5.68 -9.34
CA GLU A 3 -24.39 -4.59 -9.69
C GLU A 3 -22.90 -4.96 -9.55
N LEU A 4 -22.52 -5.68 -8.49
CA LEU A 4 -21.14 -6.11 -8.28
C LEU A 4 -20.66 -7.02 -9.41
N ILE A 5 -21.48 -8.01 -9.80
CA ILE A 5 -21.17 -8.95 -10.88
C ILE A 5 -21.14 -8.23 -12.23
N GLU A 6 -22.15 -7.41 -12.52
CA GLU A 6 -22.23 -6.72 -13.82
C GLU A 6 -21.06 -5.76 -14.02
N THR A 7 -20.74 -4.97 -13.01
CA THR A 7 -19.58 -4.07 -13.06
C THR A 7 -18.25 -4.83 -13.01
N GLU A 8 -18.22 -6.08 -12.55
CA GLU A 8 -17.04 -6.96 -12.64
C GLU A 8 -16.83 -7.46 -14.07
N ARG A 9 -17.89 -7.89 -14.76
CA ARG A 9 -17.83 -8.31 -16.16
C ARG A 9 -17.31 -7.18 -17.05
N ILE A 10 -17.91 -5.99 -16.91
CA ILE A 10 -17.47 -4.79 -17.62
C ILE A 10 -15.99 -4.51 -17.32
N TYR A 11 -15.58 -4.59 -16.06
CA TYR A 11 -14.18 -4.38 -15.70
C TYR A 11 -13.23 -5.38 -16.39
N VAL A 12 -13.56 -6.68 -16.37
CA VAL A 12 -12.77 -7.73 -17.03
C VAL A 12 -12.70 -7.51 -18.55
N GLU A 13 -13.82 -7.16 -19.18
CA GLU A 13 -13.89 -6.86 -20.62
C GLU A 13 -13.07 -5.64 -21.00
N GLU A 14 -13.16 -4.55 -20.23
CA GLU A 14 -12.40 -3.33 -20.46
C GLU A 14 -10.89 -3.55 -20.30
N LEU A 15 -10.46 -4.35 -19.32
CA LEU A 15 -9.06 -4.74 -19.20
C LEU A 15 -8.59 -5.56 -20.40
N LEU A 16 -9.39 -6.52 -20.86
CA LEU A 16 -9.06 -7.32 -22.04
C LEU A 16 -8.92 -6.46 -23.30
N ALA A 17 -9.85 -5.53 -23.51
CA ALA A 17 -9.81 -4.59 -24.63
C ALA A 17 -8.52 -3.76 -24.64
N VAL A 18 -8.05 -3.30 -23.47
CA VAL A 18 -6.77 -2.61 -23.35
C VAL A 18 -5.59 -3.52 -23.67
N LEU A 19 -5.60 -4.74 -23.13
CA LEU A 19 -4.51 -5.69 -23.30
C LEU A 19 -4.35 -6.15 -24.75
N LEU A 20 -5.46 -6.38 -25.46
CA LEU A 20 -5.43 -6.80 -26.85
C LEU A 20 -5.24 -5.60 -27.79
N GLY A 21 -6.06 -4.55 -27.66
CA GLY A 21 -6.10 -3.48 -28.65
C GLY A 21 -5.08 -2.36 -28.45
N TYR A 22 -4.33 -2.35 -27.35
CA TYR A 22 -3.18 -1.46 -27.17
C TYR A 22 -1.90 -2.21 -26.83
N ARG A 23 -1.92 -3.03 -25.77
CA ARG A 23 -0.68 -3.66 -25.27
C ARG A 23 -0.10 -4.65 -26.28
N ALA A 24 -0.91 -5.55 -26.84
CA ALA A 24 -0.47 -6.50 -27.86
C ALA A 24 -0.18 -5.81 -29.20
N GLU A 25 -0.94 -4.77 -29.55
CA GLU A 25 -0.72 -3.98 -30.77
C GLU A 25 0.65 -3.29 -30.82
N MET A 26 1.33 -3.06 -29.68
CA MET A 26 2.71 -2.55 -29.67
C MET A 26 3.70 -3.51 -30.35
N ASP A 27 3.38 -4.80 -30.42
CA ASP A 27 4.18 -5.83 -31.08
C ASP A 27 3.67 -6.13 -32.50
N ASN A 28 2.60 -5.46 -32.95
CA ASN A 28 2.01 -5.68 -34.27
C ASN A 28 2.90 -5.08 -35.38
N PRO A 29 3.43 -5.88 -36.33
CA PRO A 29 4.28 -5.38 -37.40
C PRO A 29 3.62 -4.30 -38.25
N SER A 30 2.29 -4.35 -38.44
CA SER A 30 1.53 -3.38 -39.23
C SER A 30 1.47 -1.99 -38.59
N LEU A 31 1.59 -1.89 -37.26
CA LEU A 31 1.59 -0.63 -36.52
C LEU A 31 3.00 -0.20 -36.10
N SER A 32 4.01 -1.00 -36.38
CA SER A 32 5.39 -0.78 -35.93
C SER A 32 6.00 0.55 -36.40
N ALA A 33 5.54 1.07 -37.54
CA ALA A 33 5.94 2.38 -38.09
C ALA A 33 5.30 3.57 -37.34
N LEU A 34 4.14 3.36 -36.69
CA LEU A 34 3.46 4.38 -35.89
C LEU A 34 3.98 4.45 -34.45
N LEU A 35 4.59 3.36 -33.97
CA LEU A 35 5.06 3.23 -32.60
C LEU A 35 6.44 3.91 -32.43
N PRO A 36 6.56 4.95 -31.58
CA PRO A 36 7.85 5.59 -31.31
C PRO A 36 8.89 4.60 -30.78
N THR A 37 10.12 4.66 -31.30
CA THR A 37 11.22 3.77 -30.88
C THR A 37 11.52 3.87 -29.38
N SER A 38 11.39 5.06 -28.80
CA SER A 38 11.54 5.34 -27.37
C SER A 38 10.44 4.70 -26.49
N LEU A 39 9.33 4.25 -27.09
CA LEU A 39 8.21 3.60 -26.41
C LEU A 39 8.22 2.07 -26.55
N ARG A 40 8.86 1.53 -27.61
CA ARG A 40 8.82 0.09 -27.96
C ARG A 40 9.18 -0.85 -26.81
N ASN A 41 10.16 -0.48 -25.97
CA ASN A 41 10.60 -1.29 -24.83
C ASN A 41 10.02 -0.82 -23.48
N LYS A 42 8.98 0.00 -23.50
CA LYS A 42 8.36 0.57 -22.28
C LYS A 42 6.91 0.13 -22.07
N ARG A 43 6.47 -0.91 -22.79
CA ARG A 43 5.14 -1.52 -22.64
C ARG A 43 4.85 -1.91 -21.18
N ASP A 44 5.77 -2.59 -20.52
CA ASP A 44 5.55 -3.05 -19.15
C ASP A 44 5.57 -1.89 -18.12
N VAL A 45 6.16 -0.75 -18.47
CA VAL A 45 6.02 0.50 -17.70
C VAL A 45 4.65 1.13 -17.93
N LEU A 46 4.17 1.17 -19.18
CA LEU A 46 2.89 1.80 -19.52
C LEU A 46 1.70 1.03 -18.92
N PHE A 47 1.69 -0.30 -19.06
CA PHE A 47 0.58 -1.15 -18.62
C PHE A 47 0.81 -1.79 -17.24
N GLY A 48 2.01 -1.68 -16.67
CA GLY A 48 2.36 -2.36 -15.43
C GLY A 48 2.10 -3.86 -15.50
N ASN A 49 1.62 -4.41 -14.38
CA ASN A 49 1.16 -5.79 -14.27
C ASN A 49 -0.35 -5.95 -14.53
N MET A 50 -0.96 -5.11 -15.38
CA MET A 50 -2.36 -5.28 -15.80
C MET A 50 -2.72 -6.70 -16.29
N PRO A 51 -1.84 -7.45 -16.99
CA PRO A 51 -2.11 -8.85 -17.34
C PRO A 51 -2.38 -9.74 -16.12
N ASP A 52 -1.66 -9.55 -15.01
CA ASP A 52 -1.82 -10.35 -13.79
C ASP A 52 -3.15 -10.04 -13.11
N ILE A 53 -3.52 -8.76 -13.06
CA ILE A 53 -4.84 -8.32 -12.59
C ILE A 53 -5.94 -8.94 -13.46
N TYR A 54 -5.84 -8.79 -14.78
CA TYR A 54 -6.82 -9.38 -15.70
C TYR A 54 -6.95 -10.89 -15.50
N ASN A 55 -5.85 -11.62 -15.40
CA ASN A 55 -5.87 -13.08 -15.20
C ASN A 55 -6.52 -13.47 -13.87
N PHE A 56 -6.22 -12.76 -12.78
CA PHE A 56 -6.87 -12.99 -11.49
C PHE A 56 -8.39 -12.79 -11.59
N HIS A 57 -8.83 -11.67 -12.15
CA HIS A 57 -10.24 -11.33 -12.24
C HIS A 57 -11.01 -12.23 -13.21
N SER A 58 -10.50 -12.45 -14.41
CA SER A 58 -11.16 -13.26 -15.46
C SER A 58 -11.21 -14.75 -15.15
N ARG A 59 -10.17 -15.31 -14.52
CA ARG A 59 -10.05 -16.77 -14.35
C ARG A 59 -10.61 -17.26 -13.02
N LEU A 60 -10.55 -16.43 -11.99
CA LEU A 60 -10.90 -16.79 -10.61
C LEU A 60 -12.04 -15.90 -10.09
N PHE A 61 -11.78 -14.62 -9.89
CA PHE A 61 -12.63 -13.79 -9.04
C PHE A 61 -14.04 -13.56 -9.61
N LEU A 62 -14.16 -13.33 -10.92
CA LEU A 62 -15.47 -13.17 -11.55
C LEU A 62 -16.33 -14.43 -11.38
N LYS A 63 -15.74 -15.63 -11.54
CA LYS A 63 -16.46 -16.90 -11.36
C LYS A 63 -16.91 -17.11 -9.93
N ASP A 64 -16.05 -16.76 -8.97
CA ASP A 64 -16.40 -16.80 -7.55
C ASP A 64 -17.60 -15.88 -7.27
N LEU A 65 -17.58 -14.65 -7.81
CA LEU A 65 -18.69 -13.71 -7.66
C LEU A 65 -19.99 -14.19 -8.33
N GLU A 66 -19.90 -14.79 -9.51
CA GLU A 66 -21.05 -15.36 -10.22
C GLU A 66 -21.67 -16.52 -9.43
N SER A 67 -20.87 -17.31 -8.71
CA SER A 67 -21.35 -18.38 -7.84
C SER A 67 -22.16 -17.89 -6.63
N CYS A 68 -21.99 -16.62 -6.25
CA CYS A 68 -22.75 -15.99 -5.16
C CYS A 68 -24.07 -15.34 -5.61
N LEU A 69 -24.50 -15.53 -6.87
CA LEU A 69 -25.71 -14.87 -7.38
C LEU A 69 -26.96 -15.23 -6.57
N GLU A 70 -27.11 -16.52 -6.23
CA GLU A 70 -28.25 -17.05 -5.48
C GLU A 70 -28.10 -16.88 -3.96
N MET A 71 -26.87 -16.71 -3.46
CA MET A 71 -26.56 -16.53 -2.04
C MET A 71 -25.58 -15.35 -1.84
N PRO A 72 -26.07 -14.09 -1.92
CA PRO A 72 -25.24 -12.88 -1.85
C PRO A 72 -24.39 -12.75 -0.60
N GLU A 73 -24.85 -13.26 0.54
CA GLU A 73 -24.14 -13.25 1.83
C GLU A 73 -22.84 -14.06 1.79
N ALA A 74 -22.69 -14.99 0.84
CA ALA A 74 -21.49 -15.79 0.66
C ALA A 74 -20.32 -15.01 0.07
N VAL A 75 -20.58 -13.84 -0.51
CA VAL A 75 -19.55 -13.05 -1.18
C VAL A 75 -18.43 -12.63 -0.22
N GLY A 76 -18.74 -12.46 1.08
CA GLY A 76 -17.73 -12.18 2.10
C GLY A 76 -16.63 -13.25 2.14
N ALA A 77 -17.02 -14.53 2.10
CA ALA A 77 -16.07 -15.64 2.04
C ALA A 77 -15.22 -15.61 0.76
N CYS A 78 -15.81 -15.28 -0.41
CA CYS A 78 -15.05 -15.17 -1.66
C CYS A 78 -13.93 -14.12 -1.58
N PHE A 79 -14.20 -12.94 -1.00
CA PHE A 79 -13.17 -11.92 -0.78
C PHE A 79 -12.07 -12.41 0.18
N LEU A 80 -12.47 -13.07 1.27
CA LEU A 80 -11.52 -13.58 2.27
C LEU A 80 -10.63 -14.69 1.72
N GLU A 81 -11.17 -15.60 0.91
CA GLU A 81 -10.42 -16.67 0.26
C GLU A 81 -9.40 -16.10 -0.76
N ARG A 82 -9.77 -15.02 -1.45
CA ARG A 82 -8.92 -14.40 -2.49
C ARG A 82 -8.04 -13.26 -1.99
N LYS A 83 -8.05 -12.91 -0.69
CA LYS A 83 -7.36 -11.73 -0.14
C LYS A 83 -5.89 -11.57 -0.58
N GLU A 84 -5.13 -12.66 -0.64
CA GLU A 84 -3.70 -12.62 -1.02
C GLU A 84 -3.51 -12.37 -2.52
N HIS A 85 -4.47 -12.78 -3.35
CA HIS A 85 -4.42 -12.55 -4.80
C HIS A 85 -4.61 -11.07 -5.14
N PHE A 86 -5.30 -10.30 -4.31
CA PHE A 86 -5.43 -8.87 -4.49
C PHE A 86 -4.11 -8.08 -4.30
N GLN A 87 -3.04 -8.71 -3.81
CA GLN A 87 -1.73 -8.06 -3.70
C GLN A 87 -1.16 -7.62 -5.06
N VAL A 88 -1.65 -8.16 -6.18
CA VAL A 88 -1.30 -7.69 -7.54
C VAL A 88 -1.55 -6.20 -7.73
N TYR A 89 -2.49 -5.60 -6.99
CA TYR A 89 -2.79 -4.18 -7.08
C TYR A 89 -1.69 -3.29 -6.49
N GLU A 90 -0.91 -3.77 -5.53
CA GLU A 90 0.20 -3.00 -4.96
C GLU A 90 1.23 -2.67 -6.04
N CYS A 91 1.66 -3.68 -6.80
CA CYS A 91 2.60 -3.53 -7.92
C CYS A 91 2.06 -2.56 -8.97
N TYR A 92 0.77 -2.67 -9.32
CA TYR A 92 0.16 -1.80 -10.32
C TYR A 92 0.15 -0.33 -9.87
N CYS A 93 -0.28 -0.08 -8.63
CA CYS A 93 -0.35 1.26 -8.07
C CYS A 93 1.05 1.89 -7.97
N GLN A 94 2.06 1.15 -7.48
CA GLN A 94 3.44 1.64 -7.42
C GLN A 94 4.00 2.00 -8.80
N ASN A 95 3.60 1.29 -9.84
CA ASN A 95 4.00 1.60 -11.21
C ASN A 95 3.22 2.78 -11.82
N LYS A 96 2.01 3.08 -11.35
CA LYS A 96 1.13 4.08 -12.00
C LYS A 96 1.77 5.46 -12.22
N PRO A 97 2.53 6.06 -11.29
CA PRO A 97 3.18 7.36 -11.55
C PRO A 97 4.16 7.31 -12.73
N ARG A 98 4.89 6.20 -12.90
CA ARG A 98 5.79 5.99 -14.05
C ARG A 98 5.02 5.83 -15.35
N SER A 99 3.92 5.06 -15.32
CA SER A 99 2.98 4.92 -16.44
C SER A 99 2.41 6.28 -16.86
N GLU A 100 2.00 7.13 -15.91
CA GLU A 100 1.48 8.47 -16.19
C GLU A 100 2.53 9.41 -16.78
N SER A 101 3.73 9.42 -16.21
CA SER A 101 4.84 10.23 -16.73
C SER A 101 5.20 9.83 -18.16
N LEU A 102 5.16 8.53 -18.46
CA LEU A 102 5.34 8.02 -19.80
C LEU A 102 4.18 8.43 -20.72
N TRP A 103 2.93 8.27 -20.28
CA TRP A 103 1.75 8.67 -21.05
C TRP A 103 1.79 10.14 -21.45
N ARG A 104 2.15 11.06 -20.53
CA ARG A 104 2.26 12.50 -20.81
C ARG A 104 3.24 12.83 -21.95
N GLN A 105 4.24 11.99 -22.21
CA GLN A 105 5.21 12.20 -23.28
C GLN A 105 4.72 11.67 -24.64
N PHE A 106 3.75 10.75 -24.65
CA PHE A 106 3.38 9.97 -25.83
C PHE A 106 1.88 9.95 -26.13
N SER A 107 1.04 10.65 -25.36
CA SER A 107 -0.44 10.60 -25.47
C SER A 107 -0.93 10.90 -26.88
N ASP A 108 -0.24 11.79 -27.58
CA ASP A 108 -0.65 12.30 -28.89
C ASP A 108 -0.01 11.51 -30.06
N CYS A 109 0.70 10.42 -29.80
CA CYS A 109 1.34 9.66 -30.86
C CYS A 109 0.31 8.90 -31.73
N ALA A 110 0.60 8.81 -33.02
CA ALA A 110 -0.30 8.22 -34.03
C ALA A 110 -0.67 6.76 -33.71
N PHE A 111 0.22 6.02 -33.05
CA PHE A 111 -0.05 4.66 -32.59
C PHE A 111 -1.30 4.58 -31.68
N PHE A 112 -1.37 5.41 -30.64
CA PHE A 112 -2.51 5.37 -29.71
C PHE A 112 -3.80 5.86 -30.35
N GLN A 113 -3.72 6.85 -31.25
CA GLN A 113 -4.88 7.32 -32.01
C GLN A 113 -5.46 6.21 -32.90
N GLU A 114 -4.60 5.45 -33.58
CA GLU A 114 -5.02 4.32 -34.43
C GLU A 114 -5.62 3.18 -33.60
N CYS A 115 -4.99 2.80 -32.48
CA CYS A 115 -5.55 1.82 -31.54
C CYS A 115 -6.92 2.25 -31.01
N GLN A 116 -7.05 3.51 -30.59
CA GLN A 116 -8.30 4.06 -30.06
C GLN A 116 -9.42 4.03 -31.11
N LYS A 117 -9.09 4.39 -32.36
CA LYS A 117 -10.02 4.33 -33.49
C LYS A 117 -10.46 2.90 -33.79
N LYS A 118 -9.54 1.94 -33.87
CA LYS A 118 -9.85 0.51 -34.11
C LYS A 118 -10.77 -0.08 -33.05
N LEU A 119 -10.62 0.35 -31.80
CA LEU A 119 -11.44 -0.10 -30.68
C LEU A 119 -12.74 0.71 -30.50
N GLU A 120 -12.94 1.78 -31.28
CA GLU A 120 -14.06 2.72 -31.12
C GLU A 120 -14.18 3.29 -29.69
N HIS A 121 -13.04 3.44 -29.01
CA HIS A 121 -12.99 3.92 -27.63
C HIS A 121 -13.30 5.42 -27.54
N LYS A 122 -14.29 5.76 -26.73
CA LYS A 122 -14.69 7.16 -26.48
C LYS A 122 -13.72 7.92 -25.57
N LEU A 123 -13.00 7.20 -24.70
CA LEU A 123 -12.02 7.76 -23.78
C LEU A 123 -10.60 7.44 -24.25
N ALA A 124 -9.63 8.26 -23.84
CA ALA A 124 -8.22 7.99 -24.06
C ALA A 124 -7.72 6.82 -23.18
N LEU A 125 -6.58 6.22 -23.57
CA LEU A 125 -6.03 5.04 -22.91
C LEU A 125 -5.79 5.25 -21.41
N ASP A 126 -5.35 6.43 -20.98
CA ASP A 126 -5.09 6.74 -19.56
C ASP A 126 -6.32 6.56 -18.66
N SER A 127 -7.52 6.84 -19.19
CA SER A 127 -8.79 6.60 -18.50
C SER A 127 -8.99 5.12 -18.21
N TYR A 128 -8.58 4.25 -19.14
CA TYR A 128 -8.62 2.80 -18.94
C TYR A 128 -7.49 2.30 -18.03
N LEU A 129 -6.31 2.92 -18.07
CA LEU A 129 -5.21 2.63 -17.15
C LEU A 129 -5.53 3.02 -15.70
N LEU A 130 -6.53 3.86 -15.45
CA LEU A 130 -7.03 4.15 -14.10
C LEU A 130 -8.01 3.11 -13.56
N LYS A 131 -8.58 2.25 -14.41
CA LYS A 131 -9.64 1.30 -14.01
C LYS A 131 -9.23 0.36 -12.88
N PRO A 132 -8.01 -0.21 -12.81
CA PRO A 132 -7.65 -1.04 -11.67
C PRO A 132 -7.68 -0.30 -10.34
N ILE A 133 -7.15 0.92 -10.30
CA ILE A 133 -7.15 1.75 -9.08
C ILE A 133 -8.59 2.06 -8.68
N GLN A 134 -9.42 2.46 -9.65
CA GLN A 134 -10.83 2.73 -9.42
C GLN A 134 -11.55 1.48 -8.88
N ARG A 135 -11.38 0.32 -9.53
CA ARG A 135 -12.04 -0.94 -9.15
C ARG A 135 -11.67 -1.34 -7.72
N LEU A 136 -10.39 -1.29 -7.37
CA LEU A 136 -9.92 -1.59 -6.02
C LEU A 136 -10.64 -0.75 -4.96
N THR A 137 -10.78 0.55 -5.20
CA THR A 137 -11.46 1.48 -4.27
C THR A 137 -12.98 1.29 -4.18
N LYS A 138 -13.60 0.66 -5.19
CA LYS A 138 -15.05 0.39 -5.22
C LYS A 138 -15.44 -0.81 -4.38
N TYR A 139 -14.60 -1.84 -4.24
CA TYR A 139 -14.98 -3.06 -3.50
C TYR A 139 -15.41 -2.78 -2.05
N GLN A 140 -14.70 -1.91 -1.32
CA GLN A 140 -15.12 -1.56 0.04
C GLN A 140 -16.47 -0.82 0.10
N LEU A 141 -16.82 -0.04 -0.93
CA LEU A 141 -18.13 0.62 -1.01
C LEU A 141 -19.23 -0.41 -1.26
N LEU A 142 -19.01 -1.33 -2.20
CA LEU A 142 -19.96 -2.39 -2.54
C LEU A 142 -20.19 -3.34 -1.36
N LEU A 143 -19.12 -3.72 -0.64
CA LEU A 143 -19.21 -4.53 0.58
C LEU A 143 -19.92 -3.80 1.72
N LYS A 144 -19.66 -2.50 1.91
CA LYS A 144 -20.41 -1.66 2.87
C LYS A 144 -21.88 -1.60 2.52
N GLU A 145 -22.22 -1.46 1.25
CA GLU A 145 -23.61 -1.41 0.81
C GLU A 145 -24.31 -2.73 1.06
N LEU A 146 -23.69 -3.87 0.71
CA LEU A 146 -24.22 -5.20 1.01
C LEU A 146 -24.47 -5.39 2.51
N LEU A 147 -23.50 -5.00 3.36
CA LEU A 147 -23.63 -5.10 4.82
C LEU A 147 -24.86 -4.38 5.39
N LYS A 148 -25.31 -3.28 4.78
CA LYS A 148 -26.52 -2.57 5.22
C LYS A 148 -27.79 -3.42 5.10
N TYR A 149 -27.82 -4.35 4.15
CA TYR A 149 -28.97 -5.19 3.85
C TYR A 149 -28.86 -6.62 4.39
N SER A 150 -27.77 -6.95 5.08
CA SER A 150 -27.51 -8.29 5.61
C SER A 150 -27.79 -8.45 7.11
N SER A 151 -28.45 -7.48 7.76
CA SER A 151 -28.76 -7.55 9.20
C SER A 151 -29.56 -8.81 9.54
N GLY A 152 -29.03 -9.63 10.46
CA GLY A 152 -29.66 -10.88 10.91
C GLY A 152 -29.27 -12.14 10.13
N CYS A 153 -28.38 -12.05 9.13
CA CYS A 153 -27.82 -13.22 8.46
C CYS A 153 -26.67 -13.85 9.27
N GLU A 154 -26.54 -15.18 9.26
CA GLU A 154 -25.47 -15.89 9.96
C GLU A 154 -24.06 -15.54 9.44
N ARG A 155 -23.95 -15.08 8.19
CA ARG A 155 -22.67 -14.81 7.49
C ARG A 155 -22.23 -13.34 7.51
N VAL A 156 -22.88 -12.49 8.30
CA VAL A 156 -22.51 -11.06 8.42
C VAL A 156 -21.06 -10.88 8.87
N SER A 157 -20.55 -11.77 9.72
CA SER A 157 -19.16 -11.74 10.18
C SER A 157 -18.15 -11.87 9.03
N GLU A 158 -18.44 -12.70 8.02
CA GLU A 158 -17.60 -12.86 6.84
C GLU A 158 -17.60 -11.61 5.96
N LEU A 159 -18.76 -10.98 5.77
CA LEU A 159 -18.88 -9.71 5.07
C LEU A 159 -18.12 -8.57 5.78
N GLN A 160 -18.19 -8.52 7.12
CA GLN A 160 -17.41 -7.57 7.92
C GLN A 160 -15.91 -7.83 7.79
N GLY A 161 -15.51 -9.10 7.83
CA GLY A 161 -14.12 -9.52 7.61
C GLY A 161 -13.61 -9.14 6.23
N ALA A 162 -14.41 -9.36 5.18
CA ALA A 162 -14.09 -8.98 3.81
C ALA A 162 -13.93 -7.46 3.67
N LEU A 163 -14.84 -6.68 4.27
CA LEU A 163 -14.74 -5.23 4.27
C LEU A 163 -13.45 -4.76 4.95
N ALA A 164 -13.13 -5.32 6.13
CA ALA A 164 -11.90 -5.02 6.84
C ALA A 164 -10.67 -5.35 5.98
N ALA A 165 -10.63 -6.53 5.37
CA ALA A 165 -9.54 -6.95 4.50
C ALA A 165 -9.34 -6.01 3.29
N MET A 166 -10.41 -5.57 2.64
CA MET A 166 -10.31 -4.62 1.52
C MET A 166 -9.87 -3.22 1.96
N LEU A 167 -10.31 -2.75 3.14
CA LEU A 167 -9.85 -1.48 3.71
C LEU A 167 -8.36 -1.56 4.10
N ASP A 168 -7.93 -2.67 4.70
CA ASP A 168 -6.54 -2.92 5.05
C ASP A 168 -5.65 -2.98 3.81
N LEU A 169 -6.11 -3.63 2.74
CA LEU A 169 -5.41 -3.64 1.45
C LEU A 169 -5.28 -2.24 0.86
N LEU A 170 -6.37 -1.46 0.82
CA LEU A 170 -6.32 -0.07 0.32
C LEU A 170 -5.32 0.77 1.10
N LYS A 171 -5.31 0.60 2.43
CA LYS A 171 -4.34 1.27 3.31
C LYS A 171 -2.91 0.79 3.01
N SER A 172 -2.68 -0.52 2.88
CA SER A 172 -1.38 -1.11 2.56
C SER A 172 -0.84 -0.59 1.23
N VAL A 173 -1.67 -0.62 0.18
CA VAL A 173 -1.31 -0.10 -1.14
C VAL A 173 -0.99 1.39 -1.06
N ASN A 174 -1.81 2.19 -0.39
CA ASN A 174 -1.55 3.62 -0.19
C ASN A 174 -0.23 3.87 0.56
N ASP A 175 0.03 3.12 1.64
CA ASP A 175 1.27 3.25 2.41
C ASP A 175 2.49 2.83 1.58
N SER A 176 2.37 1.81 0.73
CA SER A 176 3.42 1.39 -0.21
C SER A 176 3.75 2.47 -1.26
N MET A 177 2.78 3.32 -1.62
CA MET A 177 3.04 4.46 -2.52
C MET A 177 4.01 5.49 -1.90
N HIS A 178 4.04 5.60 -0.58
CA HIS A 178 5.01 6.46 0.10
C HIS A 178 6.39 5.80 0.19
N GLN A 179 6.47 4.47 0.21
CA GLN A 179 7.73 3.72 0.25
C GLN A 179 8.59 3.98 -0.99
N ILE A 180 7.99 3.98 -2.19
CA ILE A 180 8.73 4.22 -3.45
C ILE A 180 9.35 5.62 -3.52
N ALA A 181 8.92 6.54 -2.68
CA ALA A 181 9.45 7.90 -2.59
C ALA A 181 10.58 8.04 -1.55
N ILE A 182 11.00 6.95 -0.90
CA ILE A 182 12.15 6.92 0.01
C ILE A 182 13.45 6.89 -0.80
N THR A 183 14.38 7.79 -0.45
CA THR A 183 15.68 7.97 -1.10
C THR A 183 16.82 7.87 -0.09
N GLY A 184 17.97 7.36 -0.52
CA GLY A 184 19.20 7.28 0.29
C GLY A 184 19.21 6.18 1.36
N TYR A 185 18.32 5.18 1.25
CA TYR A 185 18.42 3.96 2.04
C TYR A 185 19.42 3.01 1.36
N GLU A 186 20.40 2.52 2.12
CA GLU A 186 21.40 1.56 1.65
C GLU A 186 20.90 0.13 1.95
N GLY A 187 20.28 -0.51 0.96
CA GLY A 187 19.71 -1.86 1.06
C GLY A 187 18.37 -1.97 0.35
N GLU A 188 17.78 -3.17 0.39
CA GLU A 188 16.46 -3.43 -0.20
C GLU A 188 15.35 -3.18 0.83
N LEU A 189 14.45 -2.22 0.54
CA LEU A 189 13.33 -1.90 1.44
C LEU A 189 12.38 -3.10 1.63
N SER A 190 12.29 -4.00 0.65
CA SER A 190 11.51 -5.24 0.73
C SER A 190 11.96 -6.17 1.87
N ASP A 191 13.24 -6.14 2.25
CA ASP A 191 13.78 -7.00 3.32
C ASP A 191 13.22 -6.64 4.71
N LEU A 192 12.73 -5.41 4.84
CA LEU A 192 12.11 -4.89 6.06
C LEU A 192 10.69 -5.46 6.30
N GLY A 193 10.13 -6.15 5.31
CA GLY A 193 8.75 -6.65 5.30
C GLY A 193 7.77 -5.59 4.78
N ARG A 194 6.48 -5.78 5.06
CA ARG A 194 5.45 -4.83 4.61
C ARG A 194 5.47 -3.54 5.43
N VAL A 195 5.12 -2.41 4.80
CA VAL A 195 4.84 -1.16 5.51
C VAL A 195 3.47 -1.28 6.17
N LEU A 196 3.45 -1.12 7.49
CA LEU A 196 2.26 -1.22 8.32
C LEU A 196 1.64 0.14 8.60
N MET A 197 2.47 1.17 8.77
CA MET A 197 2.03 2.55 8.98
C MET A 197 3.07 3.54 8.48
N GLN A 198 2.62 4.72 8.04
CA GLN A 198 3.49 5.87 7.83
C GLN A 198 2.82 7.16 8.30
N GLY A 199 3.62 8.17 8.63
CA GLY A 199 3.10 9.44 9.12
C GLY A 199 4.18 10.46 9.47
N SER A 200 3.80 11.73 9.49
CA SER A 200 4.67 12.84 9.91
C SER A 200 4.52 13.14 11.40
N PHE A 201 5.66 13.30 12.09
CA PHE A 201 5.74 13.52 13.52
C PHE A 201 6.79 14.58 13.89
N SER A 202 6.54 15.26 15.01
CA SER A 202 7.56 16.01 15.73
C SER A 202 8.32 15.05 16.64
N VAL A 203 9.64 14.98 16.48
CA VAL A 203 10.51 14.02 17.20
C VAL A 203 11.61 14.76 17.96
N TRP A 204 11.77 14.42 19.23
CA TRP A 204 12.91 14.83 20.06
C TRP A 204 13.77 13.60 20.38
N ILE A 205 15.08 13.78 20.45
CA ILE A 205 16.04 12.70 20.74
C ILE A 205 16.68 12.96 22.10
N GLY A 206 16.56 12.00 23.01
CA GLY A 206 17.31 11.92 24.26
C GLY A 206 18.38 10.84 24.13
N HIS A 207 19.65 11.23 24.16
CA HIS A 207 20.78 10.29 24.26
C HIS A 207 21.24 10.17 25.71
N LYS A 208 21.58 8.96 26.14
CA LYS A 208 22.00 8.66 27.52
C LYS A 208 23.44 9.11 27.86
N LYS A 209 24.15 9.85 27.00
CA LYS A 209 25.54 10.27 27.29
C LYS A 209 25.57 11.44 28.28
N GLY A 210 25.60 11.10 29.57
CA GLY A 210 26.04 11.95 30.68
C GLY A 210 25.06 12.02 31.86
N PRO A 211 25.52 12.27 33.10
CA PRO A 211 24.67 12.36 34.31
C PRO A 211 23.72 13.56 34.30
N THR A 212 23.76 14.38 33.26
CA THR A 212 23.08 15.66 33.19
C THR A 212 22.18 15.73 31.96
N ARG A 213 20.88 15.84 32.25
CA ARG A 213 19.80 16.43 31.43
C ARG A 213 19.02 15.49 30.50
N MET A 214 18.28 14.58 31.13
CA MET A 214 16.93 14.20 30.66
C MET A 214 15.88 15.29 30.95
N LYS A 215 16.28 16.43 31.58
CA LYS A 215 15.38 17.43 32.17
C LYS A 215 14.95 18.60 31.25
N ASP A 216 15.45 18.70 30.01
CA ASP A 216 15.16 19.88 29.15
C ASP A 216 14.92 19.54 27.67
N LEU A 217 14.05 18.56 27.38
CA LEU A 217 13.54 18.37 26.02
C LEU A 217 12.72 19.57 25.52
N THR A 218 12.27 20.45 26.43
CA THR A 218 11.58 21.71 26.16
C THR A 218 12.47 22.77 25.50
N ARG A 219 13.81 22.65 25.58
CA ARG A 219 14.76 23.61 25.00
C ARG A 219 15.21 23.27 23.57
N PHE A 220 14.94 22.07 23.08
CA PHE A 220 15.33 21.66 21.73
C PHE A 220 14.14 21.70 20.78
N LYS A 221 14.31 22.41 19.66
CA LYS A 221 13.34 22.44 18.56
C LYS A 221 13.11 21.00 18.07
N PRO A 222 11.87 20.50 18.03
CA PRO A 222 11.61 19.17 17.49
C PRO A 222 12.07 19.06 16.04
N MET A 223 12.59 17.90 15.69
CA MET A 223 12.84 17.56 14.30
C MET A 223 11.55 17.06 13.67
N GLN A 224 11.23 17.54 12.46
CA GLN A 224 10.18 16.91 11.65
C GLN A 224 10.74 15.62 11.03
N ARG A 225 10.03 14.52 11.27
CA ARG A 225 10.35 13.21 10.69
C ARG A 225 9.09 12.56 10.15
N HIS A 226 9.22 11.98 8.97
CA HIS A 226 8.24 11.04 8.45
C HIS A 226 8.70 9.65 8.84
N LEU A 227 7.90 8.95 9.64
CA LEU A 227 8.19 7.61 10.11
C LEU A 227 7.53 6.60 9.19
N PHE A 228 8.22 5.49 8.92
CA PHE A 228 7.68 4.31 8.25
C PHE A 228 7.86 3.11 9.17
N LEU A 229 6.76 2.55 9.66
CA LEU A 229 6.75 1.33 10.47
C LEU A 229 6.61 0.14 9.53
N TYR A 230 7.67 -0.65 9.43
CA TYR A 230 7.70 -1.94 8.75
C TYR A 230 7.54 -3.08 9.78
N GLU A 231 7.23 -4.29 9.30
CA GLU A 231 7.17 -5.49 10.13
C GLU A 231 8.48 -5.74 10.92
N ARG A 232 9.64 -5.40 10.35
CA ARG A 232 10.96 -5.68 10.95
C ARG A 232 11.77 -4.44 11.32
N ALA A 233 11.36 -3.25 10.89
CA ALA A 233 12.09 -2.01 11.17
C ALA A 233 11.19 -0.78 11.31
N LEU A 234 11.71 0.26 11.96
CA LEU A 234 11.13 1.60 11.97
C LEU A 234 12.12 2.55 11.28
N LEU A 235 11.74 3.07 10.12
CA LEU A 235 12.55 4.05 9.40
C LEU A 235 12.16 5.48 9.79
N PHE A 236 13.17 6.31 9.95
CA PHE A 236 13.06 7.75 10.12
C PHE A 236 13.52 8.42 8.84
N CYS A 237 12.63 9.18 8.21
CA CYS A 237 12.92 9.95 7.02
C CYS A 237 12.67 11.45 7.26
N LYS A 238 13.33 12.29 6.48
CA LYS A 238 13.02 13.72 6.36
C LYS A 238 12.25 13.92 5.07
N ARG A 239 11.00 14.39 5.15
CA ARG A 239 10.23 14.81 3.97
C ARG A 239 10.97 15.97 3.29
N ARG A 240 11.18 15.87 1.98
CA ARG A 240 11.63 16.97 1.13
C ARG A 240 10.41 17.57 0.44
N GLU A 241 10.42 18.89 0.31
CA GLU A 241 9.53 19.61 -0.58
C GLU A 241 10.36 19.95 -1.81
N GLU A 242 9.92 19.51 -2.99
CA GLU A 242 10.51 19.95 -4.24
C GLU A 242 9.84 21.25 -4.69
N HIS A 243 10.63 22.30 -4.89
CA HIS A 243 10.19 23.56 -5.46
C HIS A 243 10.64 23.61 -6.93
N GLY A 244 9.69 23.59 -7.87
CA GLY A 244 9.96 23.71 -9.31
C GLY A 244 8.69 23.69 -10.17
N GLU A 245 8.74 24.30 -11.37
CA GLU A 245 7.59 24.44 -12.28
C GLU A 245 7.09 23.11 -12.90
N ASN A 246 7.90 22.05 -12.84
CA ASN A 246 7.56 20.68 -13.21
C ASN A 246 7.57 19.71 -12.01
N ALA A 247 7.41 20.21 -10.79
CA ALA A 247 7.45 19.37 -9.59
C ALA A 247 6.34 18.31 -9.66
N ASP A 248 6.76 17.04 -9.74
CA ASP A 248 5.88 15.93 -9.46
C ASP A 248 5.34 16.15 -8.04
N LYS A 249 4.02 16.24 -7.87
CA LYS A 249 3.40 16.61 -6.56
C LYS A 249 3.65 15.56 -5.47
N THR A 250 4.35 14.49 -5.81
CA THR A 250 4.65 13.34 -4.97
C THR A 250 5.76 13.70 -3.97
N PRO A 251 5.47 13.70 -2.64
CA PRO A 251 6.48 14.03 -1.63
C PRO A 251 7.62 13.00 -1.64
N SER A 252 8.87 13.46 -1.64
CA SER A 252 10.04 12.59 -1.49
C SER A 252 10.54 12.55 -0.04
N TYR A 253 11.10 11.41 0.37
CA TYR A 253 11.52 11.15 1.75
C TYR A 253 12.99 10.75 1.78
N SER A 254 13.84 11.56 2.41
CA SER A 254 15.23 11.17 2.62
C SER A 254 15.42 10.36 3.87
N PHE A 255 15.96 9.17 3.72
CA PHE A 255 16.38 8.32 4.82
C PHE A 255 17.30 9.07 5.80
N LYS A 256 17.12 8.78 7.10
CA LYS A 256 17.94 9.34 8.20
C LYS A 256 18.37 8.30 9.20
N HIS A 257 17.49 7.37 9.55
CA HIS A 257 17.80 6.38 10.57
C HIS A 257 16.89 5.16 10.46
N CYS A 258 17.34 4.01 10.94
CA CYS A 258 16.61 2.74 10.91
C CYS A 258 16.77 2.03 12.25
N LEU A 259 15.65 1.74 12.92
CA LEU A 259 15.63 0.95 14.15
C LEU A 259 15.09 -0.45 13.84
N LYS A 260 15.86 -1.51 14.14
CA LYS A 260 15.36 -2.88 14.05
C LYS A 260 14.29 -3.11 15.12
N MET A 261 13.11 -3.58 14.74
CA MET A 261 12.00 -3.76 15.69
C MET A 261 12.36 -4.73 16.82
N SER A 262 13.30 -5.66 16.60
CA SER A 262 13.80 -6.60 17.61
C SER A 262 14.43 -5.97 18.85
N ALA A 263 14.84 -4.70 18.78
CA ALA A 263 15.44 -3.95 19.89
C ALA A 263 14.69 -2.65 20.21
N VAL A 264 13.50 -2.47 19.62
CA VAL A 264 12.61 -1.34 19.91
C VAL A 264 11.75 -1.68 21.13
N GLY A 265 11.51 -0.68 21.97
CA GLY A 265 10.41 -0.69 22.92
C GLY A 265 9.70 0.65 22.97
N ILE A 266 8.55 0.69 23.62
CA ILE A 266 7.65 1.86 23.63
C ILE A 266 7.31 2.29 25.06
N THR A 267 6.97 3.56 25.24
CA THR A 267 6.33 4.09 26.46
C THR A 267 5.15 4.95 26.04
N GLU A 268 3.94 4.54 26.41
CA GLU A 268 2.71 5.16 25.95
C GLU A 268 2.49 6.56 26.51
N ASN A 269 2.86 6.80 27.77
CA ASN A 269 2.52 8.03 28.47
C ASN A 269 3.74 8.88 28.73
N VAL A 270 3.73 10.09 28.17
CA VAL A 270 4.73 11.14 28.41
C VAL A 270 4.05 12.29 29.15
N LYS A 271 4.65 12.74 30.26
CA LYS A 271 4.08 13.84 31.05
C LYS A 271 3.95 15.12 30.22
N GLY A 272 2.83 15.81 30.36
CA GLY A 272 2.59 17.13 29.78
C GLY A 272 1.98 17.15 28.38
N ASP A 273 1.85 16.01 27.69
CA ASP A 273 1.15 15.95 26.40
C ASP A 273 0.59 14.55 26.10
N VAL A 274 -0.75 14.44 26.04
CA VAL A 274 -1.45 13.18 25.77
C VAL A 274 -1.18 12.62 24.37
N LYS A 275 -0.71 13.45 23.44
CA LYS A 275 -0.34 13.04 22.07
C LYS A 275 1.10 12.55 21.95
N LYS A 276 1.90 12.62 23.03
CA LYS A 276 3.28 12.14 23.05
C LYS A 276 3.39 10.70 23.54
N PHE A 277 4.34 9.98 22.97
CA PHE A 277 4.81 8.66 23.40
C PHE A 277 6.32 8.57 23.17
N GLU A 278 6.98 7.59 23.78
CA GLU A 278 8.41 7.33 23.56
C GLU A 278 8.60 6.05 22.74
N ILE A 279 9.57 6.10 21.83
CA ILE A 279 10.17 4.93 21.20
C ILE A 279 11.61 4.88 21.71
N TRP A 280 11.99 3.81 22.37
CA TRP A 280 13.34 3.64 22.87
C TRP A 280 14.00 2.44 22.21
N TYR A 281 15.32 2.50 22.05
CA TYR A 281 16.10 1.49 21.36
C TYR A 281 17.25 0.99 22.24
N SER A 282 17.60 -0.29 22.11
CA SER A 282 18.77 -0.91 22.77
C SER A 282 18.83 -0.59 24.29
N GLY A 283 17.80 -0.97 25.05
CA GLY A 283 17.78 -0.72 26.50
C GLY A 283 17.73 0.76 26.90
N ARG A 284 17.09 1.61 26.09
CA ARG A 284 16.98 3.07 26.25
C ARG A 284 18.33 3.80 26.11
N GLU A 285 19.28 3.27 25.34
CA GLU A 285 20.46 4.03 24.91
C GLU A 285 20.08 5.24 24.05
N GLU A 286 19.06 5.05 23.22
CA GLU A 286 18.40 6.09 22.46
C GLU A 286 16.92 6.15 22.85
N VAL A 287 16.41 7.36 23.08
CA VAL A 287 15.00 7.62 23.37
C VAL A 287 14.47 8.70 22.44
N TYR A 288 13.45 8.35 21.67
CA TYR A 288 12.75 9.24 20.75
C TYR A 288 11.40 9.60 21.36
N VAL A 289 11.21 10.85 21.76
CA VAL A 289 9.89 11.36 22.13
C VAL A 289 9.18 11.76 20.85
N VAL A 290 8.06 11.12 20.55
CA VAL A 290 7.28 11.30 19.33
C VAL A 290 5.95 11.96 19.69
N GLN A 291 5.64 13.09 19.05
CA GLN A 291 4.34 13.76 19.17
C GLN A 291 3.52 13.51 17.90
N ALA A 292 2.39 12.83 18.07
CA ALA A 292 1.43 12.60 17.00
C ALA A 292 0.58 13.86 16.71
N PRO A 293 0.02 13.99 15.50
CA PRO A 293 -0.89 15.09 15.17
C PRO A 293 -2.17 15.05 16.03
N SER A 294 -2.67 13.86 16.35
CA SER A 294 -3.85 13.63 17.21
C SER A 294 -3.66 12.43 18.15
N VAL A 295 -4.56 12.29 19.13
CA VAL A 295 -4.54 11.15 20.07
C VAL A 295 -4.86 9.85 19.35
N GLU A 296 -5.77 9.88 18.39
CA GLU A 296 -6.19 8.73 17.58
C GLU A 296 -5.00 8.19 16.78
N VAL A 297 -4.20 9.08 16.17
CA VAL A 297 -2.98 8.68 15.46
C VAL A 297 -1.96 8.06 16.41
N LYS A 298 -1.75 8.64 17.60
CA LYS A 298 -0.88 8.04 18.63
C LYS A 298 -1.34 6.63 18.98
N LEU A 299 -2.63 6.44 19.28
CA LEU A 299 -3.17 5.13 19.69
C LEU A 299 -3.06 4.10 18.58
N ALA A 300 -3.33 4.49 17.32
CA ALA A 300 -3.15 3.62 16.16
C ALA A 300 -1.69 3.13 16.04
N TRP A 301 -0.71 4.04 16.16
CA TRP A 301 0.71 3.72 16.12
C TRP A 301 1.15 2.80 17.27
N LEU A 302 0.72 3.09 18.49
CA LEU A 302 1.03 2.25 19.65
C LEU A 302 0.44 0.85 19.51
N ASN A 303 -0.80 0.73 19.03
CA ASN A 303 -1.45 -0.56 18.82
C ASN A 303 -0.70 -1.40 17.79
N GLU A 304 -0.27 -0.80 16.68
CA GLU A 304 0.45 -1.53 15.64
C GLU A 304 1.86 -1.95 16.12
N MET A 305 2.59 -1.06 16.79
CA MET A 305 3.89 -1.41 17.41
C MET A 305 3.74 -2.53 18.45
N ARG A 306 2.67 -2.50 19.27
CA ARG A 306 2.38 -3.57 20.24
C ARG A 306 2.16 -4.92 19.57
N LYS A 307 1.46 -4.98 18.43
CA LYS A 307 1.25 -6.23 17.68
C LYS A 307 2.59 -6.84 17.25
N ILE A 308 3.49 -6.02 16.71
CA ILE A 308 4.83 -6.46 16.29
C ILE A 308 5.62 -7.00 17.48
N LEU A 309 5.71 -6.22 18.56
CA LEU A 309 6.46 -6.59 19.76
C LEU A 309 5.89 -7.86 20.43
N THR A 310 4.57 -8.01 20.46
CA THR A 310 3.90 -9.20 21.00
C THR A 310 4.18 -10.43 20.14
N ASN A 311 4.15 -10.30 18.81
CA ASN A 311 4.47 -11.39 17.89
C ASN A 311 5.93 -11.83 18.02
N GLN A 312 6.86 -10.89 18.16
CA GLN A 312 8.28 -11.21 18.41
C GLN A 312 8.48 -11.96 19.72
N GLN A 313 7.79 -11.56 20.80
CA GLN A 313 7.83 -12.29 22.07
C GLN A 313 7.28 -13.72 21.95
N LYS A 314 6.20 -13.92 21.19
CA LYS A 314 5.63 -15.26 20.94
C LYS A 314 6.62 -16.15 20.18
N ILE A 315 7.28 -15.61 19.15
CA ILE A 315 8.30 -16.35 18.37
C ILE A 315 9.48 -16.73 19.26
N LEU A 316 10.00 -15.79 20.05
CA LEU A 316 11.10 -16.07 20.99
C LEU A 316 10.70 -17.18 21.98
N LYS A 317 9.52 -17.08 22.60
CA LYS A 317 9.00 -18.13 23.50
C LYS A 317 8.85 -19.48 22.79
N GLY A 318 8.29 -19.52 21.59
CA GLY A 318 8.15 -20.75 20.80
C GLY A 318 9.49 -21.41 20.43
N LEU A 319 10.53 -20.61 20.15
CA LEU A 319 11.90 -21.09 19.95
C LEU A 319 12.53 -21.64 21.23
N PHE A 320 12.20 -21.09 22.40
CA PHE A 320 12.65 -21.65 23.68
C PHE A 320 12.01 -23.01 23.97
N TYR A 321 10.72 -23.19 23.66
CA TYR A 321 10.05 -24.50 23.84
C TYR A 321 10.59 -25.56 22.87
N THR A 322 10.77 -25.23 21.59
CA THR A 322 11.31 -26.18 20.58
C THR A 322 12.78 -26.56 20.79
N ASN A 323 13.56 -25.75 21.53
CA ASN A 323 14.93 -26.10 21.91
C ASN A 323 15.02 -26.91 23.20
N GLN A 324 13.99 -26.92 24.06
CA GLN A 324 13.94 -27.82 25.22
C GLN A 324 13.56 -29.26 24.82
N ASP A 325 12.74 -29.43 23.78
CA ASP A 325 12.33 -30.75 23.27
C ASP A 325 13.42 -31.47 22.44
N LYS A 326 14.58 -30.82 22.20
CA LYS A 326 15.76 -31.41 21.54
C LYS A 326 16.89 -31.77 22.51
N LEU A 327 16.67 -31.60 23.81
CA LEU A 327 17.64 -31.88 24.87
C LEU A 327 17.29 -33.13 25.71
N PHE A 328 16.38 -33.98 25.22
CA PHE A 328 16.08 -35.29 25.79
C PHE A 328 16.32 -36.41 24.78
#